data_AF-A0A151JB08-F1
#
_entry.id   AF-A0A151JB08-F1
#
_cell.length_a   1.000
_cell.length_b   1.000
_cell.length_c   1.000
_cell.angle_alpha   90.00
_cell.angle_beta   90.00
_cell.angle_gamma   90.00
#
_symmetry.space_group_name_H-M   'P 1'
#
loop_
_entity.id
_entity.type
_entity.pdbx_description
1 polymer ?
#
loop_
_entity_poly.entity_id
_entity_poly.type
_entity_poly.pdbx_seq_one_letter_code
_entity_poly.pdbx_strand_id
1 'polypeptide(L)'
;MEVDSMVEIFRRSVERFAVKYTNYIGDGDSKTYSAIVNAAPYGNSININKKKCVRHVQKRIDSRLRALKNKSLVGRNKLTGKIIDNLSIYYGLAIRRNCESKDKMKTAIWATFYHYSSTDEKPHHENCPEGSDSWQRAKVDGIPLTPTSTIMSLLHDVLEAIRPIYDDLKKDTLLERCVGGFTQNNNESFNNII
;
A
#
# COMPACT_ATOMS: atom_id res chain seq x y z
N MET A 1 8.78 11.76 17.07
CA MET A 1 9.01 11.06 18.35
C MET A 1 10.47 10.71 18.41
N GLU A 2 11.14 11.10 19.48
CA GLU A 2 12.57 10.85 19.64
C GLU A 2 12.84 9.35 19.81
N VAL A 3 14.05 8.94 19.44
CA VAL A 3 14.47 7.53 19.47
C VAL A 3 14.40 6.97 20.89
N ASP A 4 14.91 7.73 21.87
CA ASP A 4 14.97 7.31 23.27
C ASP A 4 13.57 7.17 23.88
N SER A 5 12.65 8.08 23.52
CA SER A 5 11.25 7.97 23.96
C SER A 5 10.60 6.67 23.50
N MET A 6 10.90 6.21 22.28
CA MET A 6 10.36 4.94 21.79
C MET A 6 10.95 3.73 22.47
N VAL A 7 12.25 3.74 22.74
CA VAL A 7 12.89 2.67 23.51
C VAL A 7 12.26 2.59 24.90
N GLU A 8 12.04 3.73 25.55
CA GLU A 8 11.42 3.80 26.87
C GLU A 8 9.97 3.29 26.88
N ILE A 9 9.18 3.62 25.86
CA ILE A 9 7.83 3.07 25.67
C ILE A 9 7.86 1.54 25.63
N PHE A 10 8.79 0.95 24.89
CA PHE A 10 8.92 -0.50 24.82
C PHE A 10 9.35 -1.11 26.16
N ARG A 11 10.32 -0.51 26.88
CA ARG A 11 10.76 -1.01 28.18
C ARG A 11 9.65 -0.99 29.22
N ARG A 12 8.97 0.15 29.37
CA ARG A 12 7.93 0.33 30.39
C ARG A 12 6.64 -0.44 30.11
N SER A 13 6.43 -0.92 28.89
CA SER A 13 5.21 -1.66 28.53
C SER A 13 4.96 -2.89 29.42
N VAL A 14 6.02 -3.58 29.87
CA VAL A 14 5.90 -4.74 30.76
C VAL A 14 5.54 -4.29 32.17
N GLU A 15 6.24 -3.31 32.72
CA GLU A 15 6.02 -2.84 34.09
C GLU A 15 4.66 -2.17 34.27
N ARG A 16 4.25 -1.35 33.30
CA ARG A 16 3.02 -0.56 33.40
C ARG A 16 1.77 -1.32 33.00
N PHE A 17 1.90 -2.24 32.05
CA PHE A 17 0.73 -2.83 31.39
C PHE A 17 0.81 -4.35 31.23
N ALA A 18 1.90 -4.99 31.65
CA ALA A 18 2.12 -6.43 31.49
C ALA A 18 2.02 -6.93 30.04
N VAL A 19 2.35 -6.08 29.05
CA VAL A 19 2.35 -6.41 27.62
C VAL A 19 3.73 -6.33 26.99
N LYS A 20 3.91 -7.03 25.87
CA LYS A 20 5.11 -6.95 25.03
C LYS A 20 4.71 -6.64 23.59
N TYR A 21 5.33 -5.63 22.99
CA TYR A 21 5.09 -5.29 21.58
C TYR A 21 5.90 -6.21 20.66
N THR A 22 5.21 -6.86 19.73
CA THR A 22 5.83 -7.75 18.73
C THR A 22 6.05 -7.09 17.38
N ASN A 23 5.44 -5.91 17.16
CA ASN A 23 5.49 -5.18 15.91
C ASN A 23 5.83 -3.71 16.18
N TYR A 24 6.73 -3.16 15.37
CA TYR A 24 6.97 -1.72 15.26
C TYR A 24 6.51 -1.25 13.88
N ILE A 25 5.62 -0.24 13.87
CA ILE A 25 5.11 0.38 12.66
C ILE A 25 5.81 1.73 12.51
N GLY A 26 6.54 1.91 11.41
CA GLY A 26 7.24 3.16 11.17
C GLY A 26 7.61 3.40 9.72
N ASP A 27 7.80 4.67 9.41
CA ASP A 27 8.24 5.13 8.11
C ASP A 27 9.72 4.78 7.85
N GLY A 28 10.07 4.56 6.58
CA GLY A 28 11.48 4.51 6.11
C GLY A 28 12.47 3.59 6.84
N ASP A 29 13.75 3.87 6.62
CA ASP A 29 14.88 3.40 7.41
C ASP A 29 14.90 4.23 8.70
N SER A 30 14.60 3.61 9.83
CA SER A 30 14.33 4.34 11.07
C SER A 30 15.36 3.95 12.10
N LYS A 31 16.23 4.91 12.45
CA LYS A 31 17.15 4.81 13.59
C LYS A 31 16.42 4.33 14.85
N THR A 32 15.14 4.70 15.00
CA THR A 32 14.24 4.23 16.04
C THR A 32 14.08 2.71 16.09
N TYR A 33 13.84 2.04 14.94
CA TYR A 33 13.70 0.58 14.95
C TYR A 33 14.99 -0.11 15.38
N SER A 34 16.12 0.33 14.81
CA SER A 34 17.44 -0.21 15.17
C SER A 34 17.75 0.01 16.66
N ALA A 35 17.41 1.17 17.20
CA ALA A 35 17.57 1.45 18.63
C ALA A 35 16.68 0.55 19.51
N ILE A 36 15.42 0.32 19.12
CA ILE A 36 14.53 -0.61 19.84
C ILE A 36 15.10 -2.03 19.84
N VAL A 37 15.58 -2.52 18.69
CA VAL A 37 16.16 -3.86 18.57
C VAL A 37 17.44 -3.97 19.41
N ASN A 38 18.34 -2.99 19.32
CA ASN A 38 19.60 -2.97 20.07
C ASN A 38 19.38 -2.84 21.58
N ALA A 39 18.35 -2.12 21.99
CA ALA A 39 17.99 -1.98 23.40
C ALA A 39 17.44 -3.27 24.01
N ALA A 40 17.07 -4.25 23.19
CA ALA A 40 16.55 -5.57 23.57
C ALA A 40 15.56 -5.51 24.76
N PRO A 41 14.48 -4.71 24.67
CA PRO A 41 13.60 -4.41 25.82
C PRO A 41 12.92 -5.65 26.41
N TYR A 42 12.85 -6.75 25.66
CA TYR A 42 12.25 -8.02 26.07
C TYR A 42 13.25 -9.18 26.05
N GLY A 43 14.55 -8.88 25.99
CA GLY A 43 15.62 -9.86 25.78
C GLY A 43 15.46 -10.67 24.48
N ASN A 44 16.05 -11.86 24.43
CA ASN A 44 16.03 -12.75 23.26
C ASN A 44 14.69 -13.51 23.09
N SER A 45 13.72 -13.27 23.99
CA SER A 45 12.45 -14.02 24.01
C SER A 45 11.47 -13.59 22.92
N ILE A 46 11.58 -12.35 22.42
CA ILE A 46 10.63 -11.77 21.47
C ILE A 46 11.38 -11.05 20.35
N ASN A 47 11.07 -11.38 19.10
CA ASN A 47 11.52 -10.64 17.93
C ASN A 47 10.53 -9.50 17.62
N ILE A 48 11.04 -8.26 17.52
CA ILE A 48 10.23 -7.09 17.17
C ILE A 48 10.27 -6.91 15.65
N ASN A 49 9.13 -7.12 15.00
CA ASN A 49 9.01 -7.08 13.55
C ASN A 49 8.77 -5.67 13.04
N LYS A 50 9.52 -5.24 12.03
CA LYS A 50 9.30 -3.93 11.38
C LYS A 50 8.19 -4.01 10.33
N LYS A 51 6.98 -3.57 10.69
CA LYS A 51 5.85 -3.47 9.76
C LYS A 51 5.87 -2.15 8.97
N LYS A 52 5.18 -2.12 7.83
CA LYS A 52 5.03 -0.94 6.98
C LYS A 52 3.62 -0.41 7.07
N CYS A 53 3.52 0.89 7.32
CA CYS A 53 2.27 1.61 7.28
C CYS A 53 1.71 1.65 5.84
N VAL A 54 0.47 1.23 5.64
CA VAL A 54 -0.14 1.20 4.30
C VAL A 54 -0.20 2.60 3.68
N ARG A 55 -0.49 3.64 4.50
CA ARG A 55 -0.49 5.03 4.04
C ARG A 55 0.89 5.46 3.53
N HIS A 56 1.96 4.98 4.15
CA HIS A 56 3.32 5.28 3.69
C HIS A 56 3.62 4.59 2.34
N VAL A 57 3.16 3.36 2.15
CA VAL A 57 3.28 2.66 0.86
C VAL A 57 2.48 3.37 -0.24
N GLN A 58 1.26 3.84 0.07
CA GLN A 58 0.47 4.67 -0.85
C GLN A 58 1.20 5.96 -1.25
N LYS A 59 1.79 6.67 -0.28
CA LYS A 59 2.59 7.87 -0.58
C LYS A 59 3.81 7.55 -1.44
N ARG A 60 4.41 6.37 -1.27
CA ARG A 60 5.57 5.94 -2.06
C ARG A 60 5.21 5.73 -3.53
N ILE A 61 4.10 5.05 -3.84
CA ILE A 61 3.66 4.90 -5.23
C ILE A 61 3.27 6.26 -5.83
N ASP A 62 2.52 7.08 -5.09
CA ASP A 62 2.13 8.43 -5.51
C ASP A 62 3.35 9.27 -5.90
N SER A 63 4.36 9.32 -5.03
CA SER A 63 5.59 10.09 -5.26
C SER A 63 6.34 9.63 -6.51
N ARG A 64 6.42 8.31 -6.75
CA ARG A 64 7.11 7.76 -7.93
C ARG A 64 6.35 8.04 -9.22
N LEU A 65 5.03 7.94 -9.19
CA LEU A 65 4.18 8.28 -10.34
C LEU A 65 4.23 9.78 -10.65
N ARG A 66 4.26 10.65 -9.64
CA ARG A 66 4.45 12.11 -9.84
C ARG A 66 5.83 12.43 -10.39
N ALA A 67 6.89 11.76 -9.89
CA ALA A 67 8.23 11.92 -10.44
C ALA A 67 8.30 11.48 -11.91
N LEU A 68 7.63 10.38 -12.27
CA LEU A 68 7.54 9.92 -13.65
C LEU A 68 6.80 10.92 -14.55
N LYS A 69 5.66 11.43 -14.09
CA LYS A 69 4.88 12.47 -14.78
C LYS A 69 5.74 13.70 -15.10
N ASN A 70 6.60 14.11 -14.16
CA ASN A 70 7.45 15.29 -14.33
C ASN A 70 8.64 15.07 -15.28
N LYS A 71 9.06 13.81 -15.52
CA LYS A 71 10.24 13.49 -16.32
C LYS A 71 9.96 13.28 -17.81
N SER A 72 8.83 12.66 -18.17
CA SER A 72 8.76 12.01 -19.50
C SER A 72 7.44 12.15 -20.26
N LEU A 73 6.40 12.79 -19.71
CA LEU A 73 5.04 12.71 -20.29
C LEU A 73 4.48 14.08 -20.68
N VAL A 74 5.22 14.86 -21.49
CA VAL A 74 4.78 16.17 -22.01
C VAL A 74 4.08 16.08 -23.40
N GLY A 75 3.11 15.19 -23.65
CA GLY A 75 2.10 15.29 -24.76
C GLY A 75 0.72 14.69 -24.42
N ARG A 76 -0.42 15.14 -25.03
CA ARG A 76 -1.84 14.81 -24.70
C ARG A 76 -2.10 13.30 -24.40
N ASN A 77 -3.05 12.99 -23.48
CA ASN A 77 -3.35 11.65 -22.90
C ASN A 77 -2.29 11.10 -21.93
N LYS A 78 -1.88 11.96 -21.01
CA LYS A 78 -0.83 11.80 -20.00
C LYS A 78 -1.32 11.08 -18.75
N LEU A 79 -0.36 10.55 -17.98
CA LEU A 79 -0.52 10.33 -16.54
C LEU A 79 -0.94 11.64 -15.84
N THR A 80 -2.24 11.83 -15.63
CA THR A 80 -2.79 13.04 -14.98
C THR A 80 -2.69 12.94 -13.46
N GLY A 81 -2.80 14.07 -12.76
CA GLY A 81 -2.84 14.07 -11.29
C GLY A 81 -3.97 13.19 -10.76
N LYS A 82 -5.17 13.30 -11.34
CA LYS A 82 -6.34 12.49 -10.98
C LYS A 82 -6.11 11.00 -11.17
N ILE A 83 -5.43 10.58 -12.25
CA ILE A 83 -5.09 9.17 -12.46
C ILE A 83 -4.09 8.70 -11.39
N ILE A 84 -3.08 9.50 -11.06
CA ILE A 84 -2.11 9.18 -9.99
C ILE A 84 -2.81 9.03 -8.65
N ASP A 85 -3.72 9.94 -8.31
CA ASP A 85 -4.49 9.90 -7.07
C ASP A 85 -5.29 8.59 -6.99
N ASN A 86 -6.00 8.24 -8.07
CA ASN A 86 -6.77 7.00 -8.16
C ASN A 86 -5.88 5.77 -8.04
N LEU A 87 -4.81 5.65 -8.83
CA LEU A 87 -3.86 4.53 -8.77
C LEU A 87 -3.31 4.35 -7.35
N SER A 88 -2.97 5.44 -6.66
CA SER A 88 -2.45 5.41 -5.29
C SER A 88 -3.50 5.00 -4.25
N ILE A 89 -4.75 5.45 -4.43
CA ILE A 89 -5.89 5.02 -3.60
C ILE A 89 -6.12 3.52 -3.78
N TYR A 90 -6.24 3.06 -5.02
CA TYR A 90 -6.52 1.67 -5.35
C TYR A 90 -5.40 0.72 -4.95
N TYR A 91 -4.15 1.13 -5.10
CA TYR A 91 -3.00 0.39 -4.60
C TYR A 91 -3.09 0.15 -3.09
N GLY A 92 -3.45 1.19 -2.31
CA GLY A 92 -3.63 1.01 -0.87
C GLY A 92 -4.87 0.21 -0.50
N LEU A 93 -5.96 0.31 -1.28
CA LEU A 93 -7.14 -0.55 -1.09
C LEU A 93 -6.81 -2.01 -1.36
N ALA A 94 -6.02 -2.31 -2.39
CA ALA A 94 -5.54 -3.66 -2.70
C ALA A 94 -4.79 -4.27 -1.49
N ILE A 95 -3.94 -3.49 -0.83
CA ILE A 95 -3.25 -3.93 0.40
C ILE A 95 -4.24 -4.11 1.56
N ARG A 96 -5.11 -3.12 1.85
CA ARG A 96 -6.01 -3.18 3.01
C ARG A 96 -7.01 -4.33 2.91
N ARG A 97 -7.60 -4.54 1.75
CA ARG A 97 -8.60 -5.61 1.51
C ARG A 97 -7.98 -7.01 1.51
N ASN A 98 -6.66 -7.10 1.39
CA ASN A 98 -5.93 -8.36 1.34
C ASN A 98 -4.82 -8.41 2.42
N CYS A 99 -5.03 -7.73 3.55
CA CYS A 99 -4.04 -7.57 4.63
C CYS A 99 -3.54 -8.90 5.22
N GLU A 100 -4.29 -9.97 5.05
CA GLU A 100 -3.98 -11.33 5.55
C GLU A 100 -3.02 -12.11 4.65
N SER A 101 -2.81 -11.71 3.38
CA SER A 101 -2.03 -12.51 2.42
C SER A 101 -1.25 -11.66 1.44
N LYS A 102 0.08 -11.77 1.49
CA LYS A 102 0.99 -11.11 0.54
C LYS A 102 0.69 -11.50 -0.91
N ASP A 103 0.31 -12.75 -1.17
CA ASP A 103 0.05 -13.23 -2.52
C ASP A 103 -1.25 -12.66 -3.06
N LYS A 104 -2.31 -12.59 -2.22
CA LYS A 104 -3.53 -11.88 -2.58
C LYS A 104 -3.30 -10.38 -2.80
N MET A 105 -2.41 -9.75 -2.01
CA MET A 105 -2.01 -8.35 -2.26
C MET A 105 -1.36 -8.20 -3.63
N LYS A 106 -0.40 -9.06 -4.00
CA LYS A 106 0.25 -9.01 -5.32
C LYS A 106 -0.78 -9.07 -6.43
N THR A 107 -1.69 -10.05 -6.38
CA THR A 107 -2.74 -10.23 -7.37
C THR A 107 -3.63 -8.98 -7.47
N ALA A 108 -4.10 -8.47 -6.33
CA ALA A 108 -4.96 -7.29 -6.31
C ALA A 108 -4.23 -6.00 -6.77
N ILE A 109 -2.95 -5.85 -6.46
CA ILE A 109 -2.12 -4.75 -6.94
C ILE A 109 -2.02 -4.79 -8.47
N TRP A 110 -1.74 -5.95 -9.06
CA TRP A 110 -1.69 -6.11 -10.51
C TRP A 110 -3.04 -5.94 -11.18
N ALA A 111 -4.13 -6.34 -10.52
CA ALA A 111 -5.48 -6.05 -11.01
C ALA A 111 -5.69 -4.54 -11.22
N THR A 112 -5.14 -3.69 -10.34
CA THR A 112 -5.20 -2.23 -10.53
C THR A 112 -4.43 -1.78 -11.78
N PHE A 113 -3.26 -2.35 -12.05
CA PHE A 113 -2.49 -2.02 -13.26
C PHE A 113 -3.24 -2.45 -14.52
N TYR A 114 -3.70 -3.71 -14.54
CA TYR A 114 -4.40 -4.29 -15.69
C TYR A 114 -5.74 -3.63 -15.98
N HIS A 115 -6.44 -3.14 -14.95
CA HIS A 115 -7.65 -2.36 -15.13
C HIS A 115 -7.39 -1.09 -15.97
N TYR A 116 -6.27 -0.40 -15.73
CA TYR A 116 -5.87 0.78 -16.50
C TYR A 116 -5.22 0.45 -17.85
N SER A 117 -4.99 -0.83 -18.17
CA SER A 117 -4.60 -1.29 -19.51
C SER A 117 -5.75 -1.94 -20.29
N SER A 118 -6.94 -2.03 -19.68
CA SER A 118 -8.11 -2.66 -20.27
C SER A 118 -8.72 -1.77 -21.34
N THR A 119 -9.10 -2.35 -22.48
CA THR A 119 -9.94 -1.69 -23.50
C THR A 119 -11.22 -2.50 -23.72
N ASP A 120 -12.18 -1.92 -24.42
CA ASP A 120 -13.41 -2.64 -24.79
C ASP A 120 -13.08 -3.87 -25.67
N GLU A 121 -12.05 -3.79 -26.53
CA GLU A 121 -11.62 -4.95 -27.33
C GLU A 121 -10.76 -5.96 -26.55
N LYS A 122 -10.08 -5.52 -25.50
CA LYS A 122 -9.19 -6.34 -24.66
C LYS A 122 -9.48 -6.11 -23.18
N PRO A 123 -10.58 -6.71 -22.66
CA PRO A 123 -10.94 -6.57 -21.26
C PRO A 123 -9.97 -7.33 -20.35
N HIS A 124 -9.44 -6.66 -19.33
CA HIS A 124 -8.52 -7.25 -18.36
C HIS A 124 -9.11 -7.21 -16.93
N HIS A 125 -10.18 -7.96 -16.72
CA HIS A 125 -10.92 -7.99 -15.44
C HIS A 125 -10.75 -9.26 -14.61
N GLU A 126 -9.88 -10.19 -15.04
CA GLU A 126 -9.69 -11.53 -14.44
C GLU A 126 -9.36 -11.50 -12.95
N ASN A 127 -8.65 -10.46 -12.49
CA ASN A 127 -8.20 -10.31 -11.11
C ASN A 127 -8.94 -9.20 -10.35
N CYS A 128 -9.95 -8.59 -10.96
CA CYS A 128 -10.76 -7.59 -10.28
C CYS A 128 -11.63 -8.28 -9.22
N PRO A 129 -11.73 -7.73 -7.99
CA PRO A 129 -12.66 -8.28 -7.00
C PRO A 129 -14.08 -8.30 -7.56
N GLU A 130 -14.86 -9.28 -7.14
CA GLU A 130 -16.29 -9.37 -7.48
C GLU A 130 -17.12 -8.47 -6.56
N GLY A 131 -18.34 -8.11 -7.01
CA GLY A 131 -19.31 -7.37 -6.21
C GLY A 131 -19.47 -5.89 -6.60
N SER A 132 -20.49 -5.24 -6.04
CA SER A 132 -20.90 -3.86 -6.35
C SER A 132 -19.86 -2.80 -5.95
N ASP A 133 -18.95 -3.13 -5.03
CA ASP A 133 -17.88 -2.24 -4.55
C ASP A 133 -16.56 -2.38 -5.34
N SER A 134 -16.63 -3.07 -6.48
CA SER A 134 -15.53 -3.33 -7.39
C SER A 134 -15.70 -2.60 -8.72
N TRP A 135 -14.67 -2.66 -9.56
CA TRP A 135 -14.76 -2.15 -10.93
C TRP A 135 -15.63 -3.01 -11.85
N GLN A 136 -16.14 -4.15 -11.38
CA GLN A 136 -17.11 -4.99 -12.08
C GLN A 136 -18.56 -4.63 -11.73
N ARG A 137 -18.80 -3.52 -11.00
CA ARG A 137 -20.15 -3.09 -10.61
C ARG A 137 -21.14 -3.07 -11.79
N ALA A 138 -20.75 -2.56 -12.95
CA ALA A 138 -21.64 -2.52 -14.12
C ALA A 138 -22.11 -3.93 -14.56
N LYS A 139 -21.23 -4.93 -14.45
CA LYS A 139 -21.57 -6.34 -14.70
C LYS A 139 -22.54 -6.89 -13.66
N VAL A 140 -22.37 -6.52 -12.39
CA VAL A 140 -23.23 -6.95 -11.28
C VAL A 140 -24.61 -6.29 -11.33
N ASP A 141 -24.64 -5.00 -11.64
CA ASP A 141 -25.87 -4.18 -11.67
C ASP A 141 -26.63 -4.34 -13.00
N GLY A 142 -26.15 -5.18 -13.92
CA GLY A 142 -26.78 -5.41 -15.23
C GLY A 142 -26.81 -4.17 -16.13
N ILE A 143 -25.93 -3.20 -15.89
CA ILE A 143 -25.88 -1.94 -16.64
C ILE A 143 -25.19 -2.21 -17.98
N PRO A 144 -25.82 -1.89 -19.12
CA PRO A 144 -25.20 -2.03 -20.43
C PRO A 144 -23.88 -1.23 -20.47
N LEU A 145 -22.79 -1.89 -20.81
CA LEU A 145 -21.51 -1.23 -21.08
C LEU A 145 -21.70 -0.31 -22.29
N THR A 146 -21.83 0.99 -22.07
CA THR A 146 -21.89 1.94 -23.18
C THR A 146 -20.47 2.15 -23.73
N PRO A 147 -20.28 2.29 -25.05
CA PRO A 147 -18.96 2.59 -25.66
C PRO A 147 -18.34 3.91 -25.16
N THR A 148 -19.14 4.75 -24.50
CA THR A 148 -18.76 6.03 -23.90
C THR A 148 -18.38 5.91 -22.42
N SER A 149 -18.46 4.73 -21.82
CA SER A 149 -18.08 4.49 -20.42
C SER A 149 -16.57 4.52 -20.20
N THR A 150 -15.83 5.31 -20.99
CA THR A 150 -14.48 5.83 -20.75
C THR A 150 -13.69 4.97 -19.77
N ILE A 151 -13.41 3.72 -20.15
CA ILE A 151 -12.33 3.01 -19.50
C ILE A 151 -11.13 3.90 -19.76
N MET A 152 -10.61 4.49 -18.69
CA MET A 152 -9.51 5.44 -18.73
C MET A 152 -8.21 4.67 -19.00
N SER A 153 -8.20 3.95 -20.13
CA SER A 153 -7.09 3.14 -20.59
C SER A 153 -5.93 4.07 -20.82
N LEU A 154 -4.85 3.80 -20.09
CA LEU A 154 -3.60 4.49 -20.30
C LEU A 154 -3.02 4.07 -21.66
N LEU A 155 -2.33 5.00 -22.30
CA LEU A 155 -1.55 4.69 -23.50
C LEU A 155 -0.47 3.67 -23.16
N HIS A 156 -0.12 2.85 -24.15
CA HIS A 156 0.89 1.80 -24.01
C HIS A 156 2.21 2.34 -23.44
N ASP A 157 2.71 3.46 -23.95
CA ASP A 157 3.94 4.09 -23.47
C ASP A 157 3.88 4.50 -21.99
N VAL A 158 2.69 4.92 -21.51
CA VAL A 158 2.48 5.27 -20.10
C VAL A 158 2.47 4.01 -19.23
N LEU A 159 1.85 2.93 -19.71
CA LEU A 159 1.82 1.64 -19.02
C LEU A 159 3.23 1.04 -18.90
N GLU A 160 4.02 1.07 -19.97
CA GLU A 160 5.42 0.62 -19.97
C GLU A 160 6.28 1.45 -19.02
N ALA A 161 6.04 2.76 -18.94
CA ALA A 161 6.74 3.63 -18.01
C ALA A 161 6.36 3.39 -16.53
N ILE A 162 5.11 2.98 -16.26
CA ILE A 162 4.59 2.72 -14.91
C ILE A 162 4.94 1.31 -14.41
N ARG A 163 4.98 0.31 -15.31
CA ARG A 163 5.22 -1.11 -14.98
C ARG A 163 6.43 -1.33 -14.05
N PRO A 164 7.62 -0.72 -14.26
CA PRO A 164 8.76 -0.87 -13.35
C PRO A 164 8.50 -0.39 -11.92
N ILE A 165 7.60 0.58 -11.73
CA ILE A 165 7.19 1.05 -10.40
C ILE A 165 6.37 -0.04 -9.70
N TYR A 166 5.44 -0.67 -10.42
CA TYR A 166 4.65 -1.79 -9.92
C TYR A 166 5.53 -3.01 -9.62
N ASP A 167 6.48 -3.33 -10.49
CA ASP A 167 7.42 -4.44 -10.29
C ASP A 167 8.31 -4.26 -9.05
N ASP A 168 8.72 -3.04 -8.74
CA ASP A 168 9.47 -2.78 -7.51
C ASP A 168 8.57 -2.80 -6.26
N LEU A 169 7.34 -2.30 -6.36
CA LEU A 169 6.43 -2.21 -5.22
C LEU A 169 5.64 -3.51 -4.96
N LYS A 170 5.70 -4.52 -5.83
CA LYS A 170 5.16 -5.87 -5.57
C LYS A 170 6.12 -6.81 -4.84
N LYS A 171 7.36 -6.38 -4.57
CA LYS A 171 8.41 -7.24 -3.97
C LYS A 171 7.93 -7.83 -2.64
N ASP A 172 8.24 -9.11 -2.42
CA ASP A 172 7.87 -9.84 -1.20
C ASP A 172 8.32 -9.12 0.07
N THR A 173 9.57 -8.64 0.07
CA THR A 173 10.15 -7.92 1.20
C THR A 173 9.36 -6.67 1.61
N LEU A 174 8.64 -6.05 0.67
CA LEU A 174 7.73 -4.93 0.97
C LEU A 174 6.38 -5.46 1.47
N LEU A 175 5.77 -6.41 0.75
CA LEU A 175 4.40 -6.86 1.03
C LEU A 175 4.28 -7.70 2.30
N GLU A 176 5.31 -8.48 2.66
CA GLU A 176 5.40 -9.18 3.95
C GLU A 176 5.30 -8.22 5.15
N ARG A 177 5.84 -7.01 4.97
CA ARG A 177 5.78 -5.95 5.99
C ARG A 177 4.44 -5.22 6.00
N CYS A 178 3.64 -5.36 4.94
CA CYS A 178 2.28 -4.85 4.85
C CYS A 178 1.23 -5.83 5.41
N VAL A 179 1.60 -7.09 5.66
CA VAL A 179 0.69 -8.09 6.29
C VAL A 179 0.24 -7.58 7.65
N GLY A 180 -1.07 -7.59 7.88
CA GLY A 180 -1.78 -6.99 9.01
C GLY A 180 -2.37 -5.60 8.70
N GLY A 181 -2.05 -4.98 7.56
CA GLY A 181 -2.73 -3.77 7.08
C GLY A 181 -2.54 -2.53 7.96
N PHE A 182 -1.48 -2.51 8.77
CA PHE A 182 -1.28 -1.51 9.83
C PHE A 182 -1.25 -0.07 9.32
N THR A 183 -1.78 0.84 10.13
CA THR A 183 -1.67 2.27 9.91
C THR A 183 -0.93 2.94 11.08
N GLN A 184 -0.24 4.03 10.79
CA GLN A 184 0.40 4.85 11.83
C GLN A 184 -0.64 5.90 12.27
N ASN A 185 -1.58 5.49 13.12
CA ASN A 185 -2.48 6.41 13.80
C ASN A 185 -1.99 6.55 15.24
N ASN A 186 -1.51 7.74 15.62
CA ASN A 186 -1.06 7.99 17.00
C ASN A 186 -2.22 7.77 18.00
N ASN A 187 -3.46 8.00 17.59
CA ASN A 187 -4.64 7.80 18.43
C ASN A 187 -4.97 6.31 18.66
N GLU A 188 -4.43 5.41 17.83
CA GLU A 188 -4.53 3.96 18.01
C GLU A 188 -3.32 3.37 18.74
N SER A 189 -2.37 4.22 19.15
CA SER A 189 -1.28 3.72 19.98
C SER A 189 -1.82 3.37 21.37
N PHE A 190 -1.52 2.16 21.83
CA PHE A 190 -1.93 1.69 23.16
C PHE A 190 -1.56 2.69 24.28
N ASN A 191 -0.44 3.39 24.13
CA ASN A 191 0.04 4.40 25.08
C ASN A 191 -0.75 5.72 25.09
N ASN A 192 -1.66 5.95 24.13
CA ASN A 192 -2.57 7.10 24.11
C ASN A 192 -4.00 6.74 24.56
N ILE A 193 -4.32 5.44 24.70
CA ILE A 193 -5.66 4.96 25.05
C ILE A 193 -5.78 4.71 26.57
N ILE A 194 -4.66 4.66 27.29
CA ILE A 194 -4.56 4.42 28.74
C ILE A 194 -3.94 5.63 29.41
#